data_AF-A0A958ZDM3-F1
#
_entry.id   AF-A0A958ZDM3-F1
#
_cell.length_a   1.000
_cell.length_b   1.000
_cell.length_c   1.000
_cell.angle_alpha   90.00
_cell.angle_beta   90.00
_cell.angle_gamma   90.00
#
_symmetry.space_group_name_H-M   'P 1'
#
loop_
_entity.id
_entity.type
_entity.pdbx_description
1 polymer ?
#
loop_
_entity_poly.entity_id
_entity_poly.type
_entity_poly.pdbx_seq_one_letter_code
_entity_poly.pdbx_strand_id
1 'polypeptide(L)'
;MLEVGHKLKQIREEKKISQQEVAYHLNISQKTYSNIEANKSSLSIIQLFKLGTFLDFNIMEFLNEQQLVFNKVNNLTHTENNNTFSKKLLEQYEYRIREKEQLILLLKEKITSLQIKP
;
A
#
# COMPACT_ATOMS: atom_id res chain seq x y z
N MET A 1 -2.13 -17.11 -2.43
CA MET A 1 -1.38 -15.87 -2.08
C MET A 1 -0.16 -15.85 -2.99
N LEU A 2 0.22 -14.73 -3.60
CA LEU A 2 1.48 -14.68 -4.33
C LEU A 2 2.57 -14.52 -3.26
N GLU A 3 3.41 -15.54 -3.12
CA GLU A 3 4.34 -15.63 -1.99
C GLU A 3 5.74 -15.22 -2.46
N VAL A 4 6.41 -14.38 -1.68
CA VAL A 4 7.71 -13.76 -2.02
C VAL A 4 8.74 -14.79 -2.49
N GLY A 5 8.77 -15.96 -1.85
CA GLY A 5 9.64 -17.08 -2.21
C GLY A 5 9.42 -17.59 -3.64
N HIS A 6 8.16 -17.68 -4.08
CA HIS A 6 7.83 -18.15 -5.44
C HIS A 6 8.32 -17.16 -6.50
N LYS A 7 8.20 -15.85 -6.24
CA LYS A 7 8.71 -14.83 -7.17
C LYS A 7 10.24 -14.85 -7.24
N LEU A 8 10.93 -15.02 -6.10
CA LEU A 8 12.39 -15.20 -6.08
C LEU A 8 12.82 -16.43 -6.89
N LYS A 9 12.06 -17.54 -6.78
CA LYS A 9 12.28 -18.73 -7.58
C LYS A 9 12.15 -18.45 -9.09
N GLN A 10 11.11 -17.74 -9.50
CA GLN A 10 10.91 -17.36 -10.91
C GLN A 10 12.09 -16.53 -11.44
N ILE A 11 12.48 -15.48 -10.73
CA ILE A 11 13.62 -14.63 -11.10
C ILE A 11 14.90 -15.47 -11.22
N ARG A 12 15.16 -16.37 -10.26
CA ARG A 12 16.32 -17.27 -10.31
C ARG A 12 16.29 -18.16 -11.56
N GLU A 13 15.15 -18.76 -11.87
CA GLU A 13 14.98 -19.68 -13.01
C GLU A 13 15.11 -18.95 -14.35
N GLU A 14 14.61 -17.73 -14.46
CA GLU A 14 14.80 -16.85 -15.63
C GLU A 14 16.28 -16.56 -15.87
N LYS A 15 17.05 -16.37 -14.77
CA LYS A 15 18.50 -16.17 -14.82
C LYS A 15 19.29 -17.48 -14.97
N LYS A 16 18.61 -18.64 -15.00
CA LYS A 16 19.20 -20.00 -15.10
C LYS A 16 20.22 -20.33 -14.02
N ILE A 17 20.04 -19.77 -12.83
CA ILE A 17 20.92 -19.99 -11.67
C ILE A 17 20.38 -21.12 -10.81
N SER A 18 21.24 -21.98 -10.27
CA SER A 18 20.81 -23.06 -9.36
C SER A 18 20.55 -22.54 -7.93
N GLN A 19 19.73 -23.27 -7.17
CA GLN A 19 19.54 -22.97 -5.74
C GLN A 19 20.86 -23.07 -4.95
N GLN A 20 21.78 -23.93 -5.38
CA GLN A 20 23.09 -24.11 -4.75
C GLN A 20 23.96 -22.86 -4.91
N GLU A 21 23.99 -22.26 -6.10
CA GLU A 21 24.75 -21.04 -6.38
C GLU A 21 24.24 -19.85 -5.57
N VAL A 22 22.92 -19.69 -5.46
CA VAL A 22 22.34 -18.63 -4.62
C VAL A 22 22.66 -18.85 -3.14
N ALA A 23 22.55 -20.09 -2.66
CA ALA A 23 22.86 -20.43 -1.28
C ALA A 23 24.33 -20.14 -0.94
N TYR A 24 25.24 -20.49 -1.87
CA TYR A 24 26.66 -20.15 -1.76
C TYR A 24 26.87 -18.63 -1.68
N HIS A 25 26.24 -17.85 -2.57
CA HIS A 25 26.34 -16.39 -2.58
C HIS A 25 25.81 -15.75 -1.28
N LEU A 26 24.75 -16.31 -0.70
CA LEU A 26 24.15 -15.83 0.54
C LEU A 26 24.84 -16.36 1.80
N ASN A 27 25.81 -17.27 1.68
CA ASN A 27 26.44 -17.99 2.78
C ASN A 27 25.42 -18.72 3.69
N ILE A 28 24.49 -19.45 3.06
CA ILE A 28 23.48 -20.27 3.73
C ILE A 28 23.47 -21.68 3.13
N SER A 29 22.79 -22.61 3.79
CA SER A 29 22.60 -23.95 3.21
C SER A 29 21.62 -23.90 2.03
N GLN A 30 21.81 -24.78 1.04
CA GLN A 30 20.85 -24.93 -0.07
C GLN A 30 19.45 -25.29 0.43
N LYS A 31 19.34 -26.09 1.50
CA LYS A 31 18.07 -26.39 2.16
C LYS A 31 17.39 -25.13 2.70
N THR A 32 18.15 -24.23 3.32
CA THR A 32 17.65 -22.93 3.80
C THR A 32 17.10 -22.11 2.63
N TYR A 33 17.85 -22.02 1.53
CA TYR A 33 17.38 -21.28 0.36
C TYR A 33 16.15 -21.91 -0.30
N SER A 34 16.12 -23.25 -0.41
CA SER A 34 14.94 -23.97 -0.89
C SER A 34 13.71 -23.73 0.00
N ASN A 35 13.89 -23.63 1.32
CA ASN A 35 12.81 -23.28 2.24
C ASN A 35 12.35 -21.83 2.05
N ILE A 36 13.25 -20.90 1.74
CA ILE A 36 12.89 -19.52 1.41
C ILE A 36 12.03 -19.48 0.15
N GLU A 37 12.45 -20.15 -0.94
CA GLU A 37 11.65 -20.24 -2.17
C GLU A 37 10.28 -20.89 -1.93
N ALA A 38 10.20 -21.85 -1.02
CA ALA A 38 8.96 -22.51 -0.61
C ALA A 38 8.19 -21.75 0.50
N ASN A 39 8.59 -20.53 0.86
CA ASN A 39 8.00 -19.69 1.92
C ASN A 39 7.91 -20.34 3.31
N LYS A 40 8.73 -21.36 3.56
CA LYS A 40 8.89 -22.01 4.86
C LYS A 40 9.90 -21.28 5.75
N SER A 41 10.62 -20.30 5.21
CA SER A 41 11.61 -19.50 5.93
C SER A 41 11.63 -18.09 5.36
N SER A 42 11.87 -17.10 6.23
CA SER A 42 12.00 -15.70 5.82
C SER A 42 13.41 -15.40 5.32
N LEU A 43 13.50 -14.35 4.51
CA LEU A 43 14.74 -13.77 4.02
C LEU A 43 14.97 -12.44 4.76
N SER A 44 16.18 -12.18 5.24
CA SER A 44 16.52 -10.88 5.81
C SER A 44 16.68 -9.81 4.73
N ILE A 45 16.52 -8.53 5.11
CA ILE A 45 16.69 -7.41 4.17
C ILE A 45 18.08 -7.39 3.53
N ILE A 46 19.12 -7.74 4.29
CA ILE A 46 20.51 -7.81 3.80
C ILE A 46 20.65 -8.89 2.74
N GLN A 47 20.03 -10.06 2.95
CA GLN A 47 20.04 -11.14 1.95
C GLN A 47 19.25 -10.75 0.70
N LEU A 48 18.14 -10.01 0.84
CA LEU A 48 17.40 -9.48 -0.31
C LEU A 48 18.24 -8.51 -1.14
N PHE A 49 19.00 -7.63 -0.50
CA PHE A 49 19.93 -6.75 -1.21
C PHE A 49 21.00 -7.51 -1.98
N LYS A 50 21.62 -8.52 -1.36
CA LYS A 50 22.58 -9.42 -2.05
C LYS A 50 21.95 -10.14 -3.24
N LEU A 51 20.71 -10.62 -3.10
CA LEU A 51 19.99 -11.24 -4.21
C LEU A 51 19.71 -10.26 -5.34
N GLY A 52 19.29 -9.03 -5.04
CA GLY A 52 19.05 -8.00 -6.06
C GLY A 52 20.29 -7.73 -6.90
N THR A 53 21.46 -7.66 -6.25
CA THR A 53 22.73 -7.51 -6.96
C THR A 53 23.16 -8.74 -7.73
N PHE A 54 22.93 -9.95 -7.19
CA PHE A 54 23.42 -11.20 -7.78
C PHE A 54 22.55 -11.71 -8.93
N LEU A 55 21.23 -11.62 -8.77
CA LEU A 55 20.25 -12.02 -9.78
C LEU A 55 19.90 -10.87 -10.73
N ASP A 56 20.44 -9.67 -10.49
CA ASP A 56 20.26 -8.47 -11.31
C ASP A 56 18.77 -8.14 -11.53
N PHE A 57 18.10 -7.80 -10.43
CA PHE A 57 16.73 -7.29 -10.41
C PHE A 57 16.61 -6.05 -9.53
N ASN A 58 15.64 -5.18 -9.87
CA ASN A 58 15.36 -3.99 -9.08
C ASN A 58 14.57 -4.35 -7.82
N ILE A 59 15.17 -4.12 -6.65
CA ILE A 59 14.55 -4.45 -5.36
C ILE A 59 13.31 -3.61 -5.08
N MET A 60 13.30 -2.33 -5.47
CA MET A 60 12.16 -1.44 -5.24
C MET A 60 10.96 -1.85 -6.09
N GLU A 61 11.20 -2.21 -7.35
CA GLU A 61 10.17 -2.77 -8.23
C GLU A 61 9.65 -4.09 -7.70
N PHE A 62 10.55 -5.01 -7.32
CA PHE A 62 10.20 -6.28 -6.70
C PHE A 62 9.31 -6.09 -5.47
N LEU A 63 9.68 -5.18 -4.56
CA LEU A 63 8.90 -4.90 -3.35
C LEU A 63 7.55 -4.23 -3.66
N ASN A 64 7.49 -3.32 -4.63
CA ASN A 64 6.24 -2.68 -5.04
C ASN A 64 5.25 -3.69 -5.62
N GLU A 65 5.72 -4.66 -6.40
CA GLU A 65 4.88 -5.78 -6.87
C GLU A 65 4.31 -6.59 -5.69
N GLN A 66 5.10 -6.78 -4.63
CA GLN A 66 4.63 -7.46 -3.42
C GLN A 66 3.68 -6.58 -2.56
N GLN A 67 3.83 -5.25 -2.60
CA GLN A 67 3.00 -4.31 -1.82
C GLN A 67 1.54 -4.23 -2.27
N LEU A 68 1.21 -4.67 -3.50
CA LEU A 68 -0.19 -4.90 -3.89
C LEU A 68 -0.91 -5.88 -2.94
N VAL A 69 -0.17 -6.75 -2.24
CA VAL A 69 -0.70 -7.65 -1.21
C VAL A 69 -0.81 -6.97 0.15
N PHE A 70 0.17 -6.15 0.57
CA PHE A 70 0.11 -5.42 1.85
C PHE A 70 -1.02 -4.38 1.87
N ASN A 71 -1.23 -3.64 0.78
CA ASN A 71 -2.34 -2.70 0.67
C ASN A 71 -3.68 -3.44 0.65
N LYS A 72 -3.75 -4.67 0.13
CA LYS A 72 -4.98 -5.49 0.15
C LYS A 72 -5.26 -6.09 1.53
N VAL A 73 -4.23 -6.49 2.28
CA VAL A 73 -4.37 -7.01 3.67
C VAL A 73 -4.68 -5.88 4.66
N ASN A 74 -4.07 -4.71 4.50
CA ASN A 74 -4.43 -3.51 5.27
C ASN A 74 -5.87 -3.04 4.94
N ASN A 75 -6.36 -3.26 3.72
CA ASN A 75 -7.76 -3.02 3.38
C ASN A 75 -8.74 -4.12 3.85
N LEU A 76 -8.24 -5.25 4.37
CA LEU A 76 -9.06 -6.31 4.98
C LEU A 76 -9.06 -6.23 6.53
N THR A 77 -8.14 -5.47 7.13
CA THR A 77 -8.05 -5.27 8.59
C THR A 77 -8.19 -3.82 9.06
N HIS A 78 -8.44 -2.86 8.16
CA HIS A 78 -8.73 -1.44 8.49
C HIS A 78 -9.99 -0.91 7.78
N THR A 79 -11.08 -1.67 7.80
CA THR A 79 -12.42 -1.16 7.44
C THR A 79 -13.17 -0.49 8.60
N GLU A 80 -12.53 -0.27 9.75
CA GLU A 80 -13.17 0.42 10.90
C GLU A 80 -12.60 1.82 11.17
N ASN A 81 -11.32 2.10 10.89
CA ASN A 81 -10.68 3.36 11.34
C ASN A 81 -10.60 4.47 10.28
N ASN A 82 -10.60 4.13 8.99
CA ASN A 82 -10.56 5.14 7.90
C ASN A 82 -11.92 5.84 7.70
N ASN A 83 -13.00 5.30 8.28
CA ASN A 83 -14.33 5.89 8.23
C ASN A 83 -14.52 7.03 9.23
N THR A 84 -13.88 7.02 10.41
CA THR A 84 -14.15 8.03 11.45
C THR A 84 -13.64 9.41 11.07
N PHE A 85 -12.42 9.52 10.54
CA PHE A 85 -11.87 10.81 10.10
C PHE A 85 -12.64 11.36 8.89
N SER A 86 -12.89 10.50 7.89
CA SER A 86 -13.65 10.85 6.69
C SER A 86 -15.09 11.28 7.02
N LYS A 87 -15.75 10.60 7.96
CA LYS A 87 -17.10 10.95 8.43
C LYS A 87 -17.14 12.28 9.19
N LYS A 88 -16.17 12.52 10.08
CA LYS A 88 -16.06 13.79 10.82
C LYS A 88 -15.74 14.97 9.89
N LEU A 89 -14.99 14.71 8.82
CA LEU A 89 -14.71 15.70 7.79
C LEU A 89 -15.97 16.01 6.97
N LEU A 90 -16.72 14.99 6.58
CA LEU A 90 -18.00 15.14 5.87
C LEU A 90 -19.02 15.92 6.70
N GLU A 91 -19.17 15.57 7.98
CA GLU A 91 -20.09 16.24 8.92
C GLU A 91 -19.75 17.72 9.08
N GLN A 92 -18.45 18.07 9.13
CA GLN A 92 -18.02 19.48 9.14
C GLN A 92 -18.37 20.21 7.84
N TYR A 93 -18.22 19.56 6.69
CA TYR A 93 -18.63 20.17 5.41
C TYR A 93 -20.14 20.40 5.36
N GLU A 94 -20.95 19.43 5.78
CA GLU A 94 -22.41 19.57 5.84
C GLU A 94 -22.84 20.69 6.81
N TYR A 95 -22.15 20.84 7.94
CA TYR A 95 -22.39 21.96 8.86
C TYR A 95 -22.08 23.31 8.21
N ARG A 96 -20.92 23.46 7.56
CA ARG A 96 -20.54 24.69 6.85
C ARG A 96 -21.47 25.04 5.70
N ILE A 97 -21.99 24.03 4.99
CA ILE A 97 -22.98 24.23 3.92
C ILE A 97 -24.27 24.79 4.51
N ARG A 98 -24.77 24.20 5.60
CA ARG A 98 -25.98 24.70 6.29
C ARG A 98 -25.83 26.13 6.78
N GLU A 99 -24.70 26.49 7.39
CA GLU A 99 -24.43 27.87 7.82
C GLU A 99 -24.46 28.85 6.63
N LYS A 100 -23.86 28.46 5.50
CA LYS A 100 -23.85 29.27 4.29
C LYS A 100 -25.25 29.43 3.69
N GLU A 101 -26.06 28.37 3.66
CA GLU A 101 -27.44 28.43 3.18
C GLU A 101 -28.31 29.35 4.04
N GLN A 102 -28.17 29.28 5.37
CA GLN A 102 -28.87 30.20 6.28
C GLN A 102 -28.46 31.65 6.06
N LEU A 103 -27.16 31.92 5.91
CA LEU A 103 -26.68 33.27 5.62
C LEU A 103 -27.21 33.79 4.28
N ILE A 104 -27.24 32.94 3.25
CA ILE A 104 -27.80 33.29 1.95
C ILE A 104 -29.29 33.64 2.06
N LEU A 105 -30.05 32.90 2.87
CA LEU A 105 -31.46 33.19 3.11
C LEU A 105 -31.64 34.58 3.75
N LEU A 106 -30.91 34.84 4.83
CA LEU A 106 -30.94 36.15 5.52
C LEU A 106 -30.54 37.30 4.61
N LEU A 107 -29.51 37.11 3.77
CA LEU A 107 -29.07 38.12 2.81
C LEU A 107 -30.14 38.37 1.74
N LYS A 108 -30.81 37.32 1.25
CA LYS A 108 -31.92 37.45 0.28
C LYS A 108 -33.12 38.20 0.88
N GLU A 109 -33.49 37.91 2.13
CA GLU A 109 -34.55 38.62 2.84
C GLU A 109 -34.20 40.10 3.04
N LYS A 110 -32.94 40.40 3.41
CA LYS A 110 -32.46 41.77 3.55
C LYS A 110 -32.48 42.53 2.22
N ILE A 111 -32.06 41.89 1.12
CA ILE A 111 -32.13 42.51 -0.22
C ILE A 111 -33.59 42.79 -0.58
N THR A 112 -34.48 41.83 -0.35
CA THR A 112 -35.91 41.96 -0.66
C THR A 112 -36.55 43.11 0.13
N SER A 113 -36.28 43.19 1.44
CA SER A 113 -36.79 44.29 2.28
C SER A 113 -36.22 45.66 1.91
N LEU A 114 -34.99 45.73 1.38
CA LEU A 114 -34.39 46.98 0.88
C LEU A 114 -34.93 47.40 -0.50
N GLN A 115 -35.35 46.45 -1.33
CA GLN A 115 -35.97 46.71 -2.64
C GLN A 115 -37.46 47.11 -2.55
N ILE A 116 -38.10 46.98 -1.38
CA ILE A 116 -39.51 47.33 -1.14
C ILE A 116 -39.67 48.74 -0.52
N LYS A 117 -38.59 49.51 -0.31
CA LYS A 117 -38.72 50.90 0.16
C LYS A 117 -39.22 51.80 -0.99
N PRO A 118 -40.35 52.54 -0.81
CA PRO A 118 -40.82 53.53 -1.78
C PRO A 118 -39.87 54.74 -1.87
#